data_AF-A0AAU9N389-F1
#
_entry.id   AF-A0AAU9N389-F1
#
_cell.length_a   1.000
_cell.length_b   1.000
_cell.length_c   1.000
_cell.angle_alpha   90.00
_cell.angle_beta   90.00
_cell.angle_gamma   90.00
#
_symmetry.space_group_name_H-M   'P 1'
#
loop_
_entity.id
_entity.type
_entity.pdbx_description
1 polymer ?
#
loop_
_entity_poly.entity_id
_entity_poly.type
_entity_poly.pdbx_seq_one_letter_code
_entity_poly.pdbx_strand_id
1 'polypeptide(L)'
;MAFCRFRKAAFDPVGKLGIDCRSNMLSPQTTYATYLVYKLQENHALFELPIVCQHFYYRFPWNIYLLSPQAPVIAEKVYQMKRIPQQRNDGWMEVQVYEFQTETGHSIAFRLRFSSDYKPLIGLIVQGIEFRPLHGNELIVTGSLMY
;
A
#
# COMPACT_ATOMS: atom_id res chain seq x y z
N MET A 1 -4.68 13.15 7.50
CA MET A 1 -4.00 12.04 6.78
C MET A 1 -2.62 11.85 7.39
N ALA A 2 -2.26 10.62 7.77
CA ALA A 2 -0.91 10.30 8.23
C ALA A 2 -0.09 9.76 7.05
N PHE A 3 1.02 10.42 6.75
CA PHE A 3 1.91 10.06 5.65
C PHE A 3 3.18 9.42 6.21
N CYS A 4 3.52 8.22 5.74
CA CYS A 4 4.84 7.64 5.97
C CYS A 4 5.66 7.78 4.69
N ARG A 5 6.35 8.92 4.54
CA ARG A 5 7.25 9.15 3.40
C ARG A 5 8.60 8.50 3.69
N PHE A 6 8.98 7.51 2.89
CA PHE A 6 10.31 6.91 2.99
C PHE A 6 11.31 7.75 2.20
N ARG A 7 12.51 7.94 2.75
CA ARG A 7 13.64 8.52 1.99
C ARG A 7 14.15 7.58 0.88
N LYS A 8 13.86 6.27 0.97
CA LYS A 8 14.26 5.26 -0.03
C LYS A 8 13.49 3.95 0.20
N ALA A 9 12.91 3.38 -0.86
CA ALA A 9 12.35 2.03 -0.82
C ALA A 9 13.47 1.00 -0.64
N ALA A 10 13.34 0.10 0.33
CA ALA A 10 14.39 -0.89 0.65
C ALA A 10 14.27 -2.11 -0.27
N PHE A 11 15.24 -2.26 -1.18
CA PHE A 11 15.38 -3.42 -2.06
C PHE A 11 16.13 -4.55 -1.33
N ASP A 12 15.54 -5.74 -1.26
CA ASP A 12 16.14 -6.96 -0.70
C ASP A 12 17.07 -7.59 -1.76
N PRO A 13 18.27 -8.08 -1.40
CA PRO A 13 19.17 -8.80 -2.31
C PRO A 13 18.54 -9.96 -3.09
N VAL A 14 17.40 -10.50 -2.64
CA VAL A 14 16.65 -11.57 -3.35
C VAL A 14 15.62 -11.01 -4.35
N GLY A 15 15.68 -9.73 -4.70
CA GLY A 15 14.78 -9.12 -5.69
C GLY A 15 13.37 -8.83 -5.19
N LYS A 16 13.20 -8.81 -3.86
CA LYS A 16 11.93 -8.50 -3.18
C LYS A 16 11.95 -7.06 -2.65
N LEU A 17 10.79 -6.47 -2.47
CA LEU A 17 10.65 -5.16 -1.84
C LEU A 17 10.06 -5.33 -0.44
N GLY A 18 10.78 -4.88 0.58
CA GLY A 18 10.28 -4.84 1.95
C GLY A 18 9.96 -3.42 2.37
N ILE A 19 8.79 -3.20 2.97
CA ILE A 19 8.40 -1.90 3.51
C ILE A 19 7.97 -2.05 4.97
N ASP A 20 8.67 -1.33 5.85
CA ASP A 20 8.32 -1.20 7.26
C ASP A 20 7.28 -0.11 7.43
N CYS A 21 6.06 -0.50 7.79
CA CYS A 21 4.93 0.36 8.04
C CYS A 21 4.87 0.69 9.53
N ARG A 22 5.12 1.95 9.90
CA ARG A 22 5.04 2.43 11.28
C ARG A 22 4.34 3.77 11.36
N SER A 23 3.51 3.96 12.37
CA SER A 23 2.88 5.25 12.69
C SER A 23 2.47 5.30 14.15
N ASN A 24 2.54 6.47 14.77
CA ASN A 24 2.01 6.77 16.11
C ASN A 24 0.91 7.85 16.08
N MET A 25 0.48 8.28 14.89
CA MET A 25 -0.44 9.40 14.68
C MET A 25 -1.80 8.96 14.11
N LEU A 26 -2.11 7.66 14.14
CA LEU A 26 -3.40 7.17 13.65
C LEU A 26 -4.44 7.25 14.77
N SER A 27 -5.64 7.69 14.43
CA SER A 27 -6.79 7.62 15.33
C SER A 27 -7.04 6.18 15.78
N PRO A 28 -7.34 5.93 17.06
CA PRO A 28 -7.65 4.59 17.56
C PRO A 28 -9.01 4.10 17.02
N GLN A 29 -9.25 2.79 17.13
CA GLN A 29 -10.52 2.14 16.78
C GLN A 29 -11.01 2.45 15.35
N THR A 30 -10.09 2.76 14.44
CA THR A 30 -10.40 3.21 13.09
C THR A 30 -9.84 2.20 12.09
N THR A 31 -10.64 1.81 11.10
CA THR A 31 -10.15 0.97 10.00
C THR A 31 -9.42 1.84 8.98
N TYR A 32 -8.15 1.50 8.74
CA TYR A 32 -7.31 2.14 7.74
C TYR A 32 -7.04 1.21 6.56
N ALA A 33 -7.13 1.77 5.36
CA ALA A 33 -6.51 1.23 4.17
C ALA A 33 -5.08 1.75 4.03
N THR A 34 -4.19 0.85 3.64
CA THR A 34 -2.79 1.11 3.34
C THR A 34 -2.61 1.16 1.84
N TYR A 35 -2.11 2.28 1.32
CA TYR A 35 -1.86 2.49 -0.10
C TYR A 35 -0.36 2.49 -0.39
N LEU A 36 0.06 1.73 -1.39
CA LEU A 36 1.38 1.84 -1.99
C LEU A 36 1.33 2.93 -3.06
N VAL A 37 2.23 3.91 -2.97
CA VAL A 37 2.36 4.98 -3.97
C VAL A 37 3.65 4.80 -4.76
N TYR A 38 3.54 4.71 -6.07
CA TYR A 38 4.64 4.25 -6.93
C TYR A 38 4.54 4.77 -8.38
N LYS A 39 5.62 4.59 -9.12
CA LYS A 39 5.74 4.77 -10.57
C LYS A 39 6.39 3.53 -11.16
N LEU A 40 6.15 3.31 -12.44
CA LEU A 40 6.80 2.26 -13.21
C LEU A 40 7.65 2.93 -14.29
N GLN A 41 8.82 2.37 -14.60
CA GLN A 41 9.61 2.75 -15.77
C GLN A 41 9.00 2.15 -17.04
N GLU A 42 9.28 2.76 -18.20
CA GLU A 42 8.60 2.56 -19.51
C GLU A 42 8.43 1.10 -19.97
N ASN A 43 9.26 0.16 -19.50
CA ASN A 43 9.14 -1.26 -19.82
C ASN A 43 8.13 -1.97 -18.89
N HIS A 44 6.86 -1.58 -19.00
CA HIS A 44 5.77 -1.94 -18.10
C HIS A 44 5.25 -3.37 -18.21
N ALA A 45 5.61 -4.12 -19.27
CA ALA A 45 5.06 -5.45 -19.57
C ALA A 45 5.25 -6.47 -18.42
N LEU A 46 6.26 -6.25 -17.56
CA LEU A 46 6.53 -7.12 -16.41
C LEU A 46 5.51 -6.98 -15.27
N PHE A 47 4.75 -5.88 -15.26
CA PHE A 47 3.78 -5.53 -14.21
C PHE A 47 2.32 -5.80 -14.62
N GLU A 48 2.11 -6.45 -15.78
CA GLU A 48 0.80 -6.99 -16.17
C GLU A 48 0.42 -8.22 -15.33
N LEU A 49 1.42 -8.90 -14.75
CA LEU A 49 1.24 -10.05 -13.88
C LEU A 49 0.97 -9.62 -12.43
N PRO A 50 0.22 -10.43 -11.67
CA PRO A 50 -0.01 -10.17 -10.26
C PRO A 50 1.30 -10.15 -9.47
N ILE A 51 1.40 -9.19 -8.56
CA ILE A 51 2.46 -9.11 -7.56
C ILE A 51 1.96 -9.73 -6.26
N VAL A 52 2.77 -10.59 -5.68
CA VAL A 52 2.50 -11.19 -4.37
C VAL A 52 2.83 -10.17 -3.29
N CYS A 53 1.83 -9.83 -2.48
CA CYS A 53 1.96 -9.02 -1.28
C CYS A 53 1.74 -9.90 -0.06
N GLN A 54 2.66 -9.79 0.91
CA GLN A 54 2.63 -10.59 2.12
C GLN A 54 2.89 -9.71 3.33
N HIS A 55 2.02 -9.82 4.34
CA HIS A 55 2.32 -9.32 5.67
C HIS A 55 3.30 -10.25 6.37
N PHE A 56 4.39 -9.71 6.90
CA PHE A 56 5.52 -10.50 7.41
C PHE A 56 5.13 -11.55 8.47
N TYR A 57 4.13 -11.24 9.29
CA TYR A 57 3.65 -12.14 10.36
C TYR A 57 2.48 -13.05 9.96
N TYR A 58 1.79 -12.79 8.84
CA TYR A 58 0.63 -13.61 8.43
C TYR A 58 1.02 -14.59 7.32
N ARG A 59 0.48 -15.80 7.41
CA ARG A 59 0.88 -16.93 6.56
C ARG A 59 0.30 -16.88 5.15
N PHE A 60 -0.78 -16.12 4.94
CA PHE A 60 -1.52 -16.10 3.68
C PHE A 60 -1.15 -14.86 2.86
N PRO A 61 -0.31 -15.00 1.82
CA PRO A 61 -0.06 -13.91 0.89
C PRO A 61 -1.30 -13.65 0.02
N TRP A 62 -1.33 -12.49 -0.62
CA TRP A 62 -2.39 -12.13 -1.55
C TRP A 62 -1.83 -11.41 -2.77
N ASN A 63 -2.58 -11.45 -3.86
CA ASN A 63 -2.18 -10.78 -5.08
C ASN A 63 -2.68 -9.33 -5.11
N ILE A 64 -1.82 -8.45 -5.59
CA ILE A 64 -2.14 -7.10 -6.02
C ILE A 64 -1.72 -6.95 -7.48
N TYR A 65 -2.20 -5.92 -8.16
CA TYR A 65 -1.72 -5.54 -9.47
C TYR A 65 -1.09 -4.15 -9.38
N LEU A 66 -0.09 -3.88 -10.22
CA LEU A 66 0.52 -2.55 -10.36
C LEU A 66 0.16 -1.87 -11.70
N LEU A 67 -0.56 -2.59 -12.56
CA LEU A 67 -1.28 -2.06 -13.71
C LEU A 67 -2.72 -2.50 -13.63
N SER A 68 -3.64 -1.75 -14.22
CA SER A 68 -5.01 -2.22 -14.33
C SER A 68 -5.04 -3.48 -15.21
N PRO A 69 -5.56 -4.63 -14.71
CA PRO A 69 -5.66 -5.83 -15.53
C PRO A 69 -6.60 -5.57 -16.71
N GLN A 70 -6.15 -5.93 -17.92
CA GLN A 70 -6.93 -5.72 -19.14
C GLN A 70 -7.98 -6.82 -19.37
N ALA A 71 -7.81 -8.00 -18.75
CA ALA A 71 -8.74 -9.12 -18.88
C ALA A 71 -9.99 -8.91 -17.98
N PRO A 72 -11.23 -8.96 -18.52
CA PRO A 72 -12.46 -8.64 -17.78
C PRO A 72 -12.68 -9.44 -16.49
N VAL A 73 -12.44 -10.76 -16.53
CA VAL A 73 -12.62 -11.67 -15.39
C VAL A 73 -11.64 -11.37 -14.26
N ILE A 74 -10.40 -11.03 -14.60
CA ILE A 74 -9.39 -10.63 -13.62
C ILE A 74 -9.75 -9.28 -13.02
N ALA A 75 -10.16 -8.35 -13.89
CA ALA A 75 -10.57 -7.02 -13.47
C ALA A 75 -11.70 -7.10 -12.44
N GLU A 76 -12.76 -7.88 -12.70
CA GLU A 76 -13.91 -8.02 -11.79
C GLU A 76 -13.51 -8.48 -10.38
N LYS A 77 -12.64 -9.48 -10.26
CA LYS A 77 -12.13 -9.96 -8.96
C LYS A 77 -11.31 -8.89 -8.23
N VAL A 78 -10.54 -8.09 -8.98
CA VAL A 78 -9.73 -6.99 -8.43
C VAL A 78 -10.61 -5.80 -8.02
N TYR A 79 -11.67 -5.50 -8.78
CA TYR A 79 -12.72 -4.53 -8.43
C TYR A 79 -13.38 -4.89 -7.10
N GLN A 80 -13.79 -6.16 -6.93
CA GLN A 80 -14.41 -6.63 -5.69
C GLN A 80 -13.48 -6.49 -4.47
N MET A 81 -12.16 -6.62 -4.66
CA MET A 81 -11.17 -6.51 -3.58
C MET A 81 -10.69 -5.08 -3.32
N LYS A 82 -11.17 -4.06 -4.05
CA LYS A 82 -10.69 -2.66 -3.99
C LYS A 82 -9.18 -2.49 -4.24
N ARG A 83 -8.55 -3.41 -4.97
CA ARG A 83 -7.08 -3.46 -5.19
C ARG A 83 -6.68 -3.02 -6.59
N ILE A 84 -7.32 -1.97 -7.08
CA ILE A 84 -7.09 -1.46 -8.42
C ILE A 84 -6.04 -0.36 -8.39
N PRO A 85 -5.00 -0.47 -9.21
CA PRO A 85 -4.11 0.64 -9.50
C PRO A 85 -4.86 1.85 -10.04
N GLN A 86 -4.70 2.99 -9.39
CA GLN A 86 -5.28 4.25 -9.82
C GLN A 86 -4.17 5.25 -10.08
N GLN A 87 -4.32 6.01 -11.17
CA GLN A 87 -3.46 7.14 -11.44
C GLN A 87 -3.93 8.35 -10.61
N ARG A 88 -2.99 9.02 -9.96
CA ARG A 88 -3.20 10.23 -9.19
C ARG A 88 -2.97 11.48 -10.04
N ASN A 89 -3.52 12.60 -9.58
CA ASN A 89 -3.36 13.91 -10.23
C ASN A 89 -1.91 14.42 -10.24
N ASP A 90 -1.06 13.93 -9.31
CA ASP A 90 0.37 14.26 -9.24
C ASP A 90 1.25 13.36 -10.14
N GLY A 91 0.62 12.53 -10.97
CA GLY A 91 1.27 11.63 -11.90
C GLY A 91 1.87 10.37 -11.26
N TRP A 92 1.68 10.14 -9.96
CA TRP A 92 1.99 8.85 -9.32
C TRP A 92 0.83 7.87 -9.48
N MET A 93 1.12 6.58 -9.35
CA MET A 93 0.13 5.52 -9.22
C MET A 93 -0.06 5.18 -7.75
N GLU A 94 -1.25 4.69 -7.40
CA GLU A 94 -1.52 4.13 -6.09
C GLU A 94 -2.35 2.86 -6.16
N VAL A 95 -2.16 1.96 -5.21
CA VAL A 95 -2.99 0.76 -5.05
C VAL A 95 -3.14 0.43 -3.57
N GLN A 96 -4.34 0.05 -3.14
CA GLN A 96 -4.55 -0.46 -1.79
C GLN A 96 -3.86 -1.83 -1.65
N VAL A 97 -3.01 -1.99 -0.64
CA VAL A 97 -2.22 -3.22 -0.44
C VAL A 97 -2.60 -3.96 0.83
N TYR A 98 -3.16 -3.26 1.82
CA TYR A 98 -3.53 -3.85 3.10
C TYR A 98 -4.63 -3.04 3.79
N GLU A 99 -5.37 -3.68 4.68
CA GLU A 99 -6.38 -3.06 5.53
C GLU A 99 -6.16 -3.57 6.96
N PHE A 100 -6.23 -2.67 7.93
CA PHE A 100 -6.11 -3.01 9.34
C PHE A 100 -6.97 -2.07 10.19
N GLN A 101 -7.36 -2.53 11.36
CA GLN A 101 -8.03 -1.71 12.36
C GLN A 101 -7.01 -1.30 13.42
N THR A 102 -6.99 -0.02 13.78
CA THR A 102 -6.23 0.43 14.94
C THR A 102 -6.94 0.01 16.22
N GLU A 103 -6.18 -0.46 17.20
CA GLU A 103 -6.68 -0.72 18.55
C GLU A 103 -6.69 0.59 19.37
N THR A 104 -6.93 0.50 20.68
CA THR A 104 -6.81 1.65 21.59
C THR A 104 -5.38 2.14 21.77
N GLY A 105 -4.38 1.34 21.36
CA GLY A 105 -2.98 1.73 21.30
C GLY A 105 -2.71 2.74 20.17
N HIS A 106 -1.76 3.64 20.40
CA HIS A 106 -1.47 4.74 19.49
C HIS A 106 -0.53 4.35 18.34
N SER A 107 0.19 3.23 18.46
CA SER A 107 1.25 2.84 17.54
C SER A 107 0.94 1.58 16.75
N ILE A 108 1.13 1.65 15.44
CA ILE A 108 1.14 0.49 14.55
C ILE A 108 2.55 0.22 14.05
N ALA A 109 2.91 -1.05 13.95
CA ALA A 109 4.16 -1.51 13.37
C ALA A 109 3.96 -2.85 12.67
N PHE A 110 4.10 -2.87 11.36
CA PHE A 110 4.10 -4.09 10.57
C PHE A 110 5.03 -3.98 9.37
N ARG A 111 5.33 -5.10 8.71
CA ARG A 111 6.13 -5.13 7.49
C ARG A 111 5.34 -5.78 6.37
N LEU A 112 5.28 -5.12 5.23
CA LEU A 112 4.79 -5.70 3.98
C LEU A 112 5.97 -6.10 3.11
N ARG A 113 5.84 -7.23 2.44
CA ARG A 113 6.79 -7.74 1.46
C ARG A 113 6.09 -7.90 0.12
N PHE A 114 6.72 -7.41 -0.93
CA PHE A 114 6.26 -7.52 -2.31
C PHE A 114 7.26 -8.36 -3.10
N SER A 115 6.74 -9.32 -3.86
CA SER A 115 7.55 -10.19 -4.72
C SER A 115 6.76 -10.60 -5.96
N SER A 116 7.47 -10.96 -7.02
CA SER A 116 6.88 -11.64 -8.17
C SER A 116 7.54 -13.01 -8.30
N ASP A 117 6.73 -14.02 -8.60
CA ASP A 117 7.20 -15.40 -8.80
C ASP A 117 7.94 -15.56 -10.14
N TYR A 118 7.81 -14.58 -11.03
CA TYR A 118 8.32 -14.67 -12.39
C TYR A 118 9.57 -13.83 -12.62
N LYS A 119 9.65 -12.61 -12.05
CA LYS A 119 10.73 -11.66 -12.32
C LYS A 119 11.02 -10.74 -11.12
N PRO A 120 12.25 -10.23 -10.98
CA PRO A 120 12.55 -9.16 -10.02
C PRO A 120 11.71 -7.91 -10.31
N LEU A 121 11.43 -7.10 -9.27
CA LEU A 121 10.65 -5.85 -9.37
C LEU A 121 11.45 -4.68 -10.00
N ILE A 122 12.17 -4.94 -11.09
CA ILE A 122 12.97 -3.95 -11.82
C ILE A 122 12.04 -2.93 -12.47
N GLY A 123 12.38 -1.64 -12.33
CA GLY A 123 11.59 -0.53 -12.89
C GLY A 123 10.46 -0.03 -11.98
N LEU A 124 10.24 -0.66 -10.82
CA LEU A 124 9.33 -0.14 -9.79
C LEU A 124 10.01 0.96 -8.98
N ILE A 125 9.43 2.17 -9.01
CA ILE A 125 9.86 3.31 -8.21
C ILE A 125 8.80 3.56 -7.14
N VAL A 126 9.13 3.39 -5.87
CA VAL A 126 8.16 3.59 -4.78
C VAL A 126 8.41 4.92 -4.09
N GLN A 127 7.36 5.74 -4.01
CA GLN A 127 7.35 6.97 -3.23
C GLN A 127 7.13 6.68 -1.74
N GLY A 128 6.23 5.76 -1.41
CA GLY A 128 6.02 5.30 -0.06
C GLY A 128 4.67 4.66 0.21
N ILE A 129 4.25 4.72 1.48
CA ILE A 129 2.98 4.17 1.96
C ILE A 129 2.14 5.28 2.60
N GLU A 130 0.84 5.25 2.33
CA GLU A 130 -0.14 6.14 2.94
C GLU A 130 -1.21 5.35 3.69
N PHE A 131 -1.57 5.83 4.89
CA PHE A 131 -2.68 5.27 5.67
C PHE A 131 -3.88 6.21 5.57
N ARG A 132 -5.01 5.69 5.09
CA ARG A 132 -6.25 6.44 4.93
C ARG A 132 -7.40 5.75 5.66
N PRO A 133 -8.17 6.46 6.51
CA PRO A 133 -9.31 5.86 7.17
C PRO A 133 -10.38 5.49 6.13
N LEU A 134 -10.96 4.29 6.23
CA LEU A 134 -12.02 3.82 5.33
C LEU A 134 -13.40 4.32 5.76
N HIS A 135 -13.65 4.32 7.06
CA HIS A 135 -14.87 4.81 7.66
C HIS A 135 -14.47 5.66 8.87
N GLY A 136 -14.25 6.95 8.61
CA GLY A 136 -14.04 7.93 9.65
C GLY A 136 -14.71 9.21 9.22
N ASN A 137 -15.70 9.66 9.99
CA ASN A 137 -16.04 11.07 10.00
C ASN A 137 -14.74 11.86 10.15
N GLU A 138 -14.54 12.90 9.35
CA GLU A 138 -13.58 13.95 9.68
C GLU A 138 -14.02 14.55 11.02
N LEU A 139 -13.67 13.92 12.13
CA LEU A 139 -13.48 14.63 13.37
C LEU A 139 -12.18 15.41 13.15
N ILE A 140 -12.33 16.58 12.56
CA ILE A 140 -11.38 17.68 12.74
C ILE A 140 -11.39 17.93 14.25
N VAL A 141 -10.55 17.20 14.98
CA VAL A 141 -10.19 17.60 16.34
C VAL A 141 -9.32 18.82 16.14
N THR A 142 -9.94 20.00 16.06
CA THR A 142 -9.27 21.25 16.36
C THR A 142 -8.91 21.19 17.85
N GLY A 143 -7.77 20.55 18.14
CA GLY A 143 -7.14 20.61 19.44
C GLY A 143 -6.53 21.99 19.58
N SER A 144 -7.31 22.93 20.10
CA SER A 144 -6.79 24.19 20.63
C SER A 144 -5.73 23.86 21.68
N LEU A 145 -4.59 24.53 21.60
CA LEU A 145 -3.66 24.64 22.72
C LEU A 145 -4.45 25.15 23.93
N MET A 146 -4.43 24.40 25.03
CA MET A 146 -4.73 24.94 26.35
C MET A 146 -3.61 24.55 27.31
N TYR A 147 -2.80 25.57 27.56
CA TYR A 147 -1.71 25.80 28.52
C TYR A 147 -0.46 24.94 28.41
#